data_AF-A0A3D1SMF4-F1
#
_entry.id   AF-A0A3D1SMF4-F1
#
_cell.length_a   1.000
_cell.length_b   1.000
_cell.length_c   1.000
_cell.angle_alpha   90.00
_cell.angle_beta   90.00
_cell.angle_gamma   90.00
#
_symmetry.space_group_name_H-M   'P 1'
#
loop_
_entity.id
_entity.type
_entity.pdbx_description
1 polymer ?
#
loop_
_entity_poly.entity_id
_entity_poly.type
_entity_poly.pdbx_seq_one_letter_code
_entity_poly.pdbx_strand_id
1 'polypeptide(L)'
;WLGYACGACEYCLSGWSTLCEKQLNTGYFIDGAYADYALAFAKYVVKVPENVNPLEAAPLSCAGVTTYKAVKMSGARSSDLVAIFGIGGLGHLAVQYAKIAGSTVVAVDLVDEKLELAKKLGADYTINGKAEDPVEA
;
A
#
# COMPACT_ATOMS: atom_id res chain seq x y z
N TRP A 1 10.98 -0.99 2.05
CA TRP A 1 10.96 -0.63 3.49
C TRP A 1 11.68 -1.68 4.34
N LEU A 2 11.32 -2.97 4.24
CA LEU A 2 12.04 -4.07 4.90
C LEU A 2 13.42 -4.26 4.24
N GLY A 3 14.49 -3.83 4.93
CA GLY A 3 15.85 -3.90 4.42
C GLY A 3 16.56 -5.21 4.78
N TYR A 4 16.17 -5.84 5.88
CA TYR A 4 16.72 -7.11 6.36
C TYR A 4 15.74 -7.82 7.29
N ALA A 5 15.79 -9.15 7.33
CA ALA A 5 15.24 -10.00 8.40
C ALA A 5 16.15 -11.22 8.60
N CYS A 6 16.03 -11.93 9.73
CA CYS A 6 17.02 -12.95 10.11
C CYS A 6 16.99 -14.22 9.25
N GLY A 7 15.89 -14.50 8.55
CA GLY A 7 15.75 -15.69 7.69
C GLY A 7 15.59 -17.03 8.42
N ALA A 8 15.58 -17.05 9.76
CA ALA A 8 15.63 -18.28 10.54
C ALA A 8 14.61 -18.37 11.71
N CYS A 9 13.91 -17.29 12.06
CA CYS A 9 12.85 -17.34 13.08
C CYS A 9 11.53 -17.89 12.50
N GLU A 10 10.57 -18.21 13.37
CA GLU A 10 9.25 -18.73 12.97
C GLU A 10 8.55 -17.86 11.93
N TYR A 11 8.62 -16.53 12.06
CA TYR A 11 8.02 -15.60 11.10
C TYR A 11 8.73 -15.65 9.75
N CYS A 12 10.07 -15.71 9.74
CA CYS A 12 10.82 -15.81 8.49
C CYS A 12 10.55 -17.15 7.78
N LEU A 13 10.54 -18.26 8.53
CA LEU A 13 10.33 -19.61 7.99
C LEU A 13 8.89 -19.85 7.53
N SER A 14 7.92 -19.14 8.11
CA SER A 14 6.50 -19.18 7.69
C SER A 14 6.14 -18.17 6.58
N GLY A 15 7.12 -17.43 6.04
CA GLY A 15 6.88 -16.44 4.97
C GLY A 15 6.38 -15.08 5.45
N TRP A 16 6.35 -14.84 6.76
CA TRP A 16 5.96 -13.58 7.42
C TRP A 16 7.17 -12.75 7.88
N SER A 17 8.20 -12.65 7.04
CA SER A 17 9.46 -11.96 7.38
C SER A 17 9.28 -10.49 7.82
N THR A 18 8.17 -9.84 7.44
CA THR A 18 7.78 -8.50 7.92
C THR A 18 7.49 -8.44 9.44
N LEU A 19 7.28 -9.58 10.09
CA LEU A 19 7.09 -9.70 11.54
C LEU A 19 8.37 -10.14 12.27
N CYS A 20 9.49 -10.25 11.57
CA CYS A 20 10.76 -10.60 12.20
C CYS A 20 11.18 -9.55 13.23
N GLU A 21 11.43 -9.96 14.47
CA GLU A 21 11.88 -9.07 15.55
C GLU A 21 13.31 -8.55 15.36
N LYS A 22 14.10 -9.21 14.50
CA LYS A 22 15.46 -8.79 14.14
C LYS A 22 15.50 -8.05 12.80
N GLN A 23 14.37 -7.55 12.33
CA GLN A 23 14.33 -6.82 11.07
C GLN A 23 15.08 -5.48 11.16
N LEU A 24 15.64 -5.05 10.04
CA LEU A 24 16.17 -3.69 9.90
C LEU A 24 15.41 -3.00 8.77
N ASN A 25 15.02 -1.75 8.99
CA ASN A 25 14.20 -0.98 8.08
C ASN A 25 15.03 0.12 7.42
N THR A 26 15.04 0.12 6.09
CA THR A 26 15.78 1.07 5.25
C THR A 26 15.28 2.49 5.48
N GLY A 27 16.20 3.42 5.75
CA GLY A 27 15.87 4.82 6.07
C GLY A 27 15.35 5.05 7.48
N TYR A 28 15.53 4.07 8.38
CA TYR A 28 15.15 4.19 9.79
C TYR A 28 16.21 3.59 10.72
N PHE A 29 16.45 2.28 10.64
CA PHE A 29 17.50 1.60 11.44
C PHE A 29 18.83 1.46 10.70
N ILE A 30 18.79 1.51 9.37
CA ILE A 30 19.94 1.55 8.48
C ILE A 30 19.72 2.70 7.48
N ASP A 31 20.79 3.18 6.87
CA ASP A 31 20.73 4.28 5.92
C ASP A 31 19.72 4.03 4.78
N GLY A 32 19.08 5.12 4.36
CA GLY A 32 18.08 5.13 3.30
C GLY A 32 18.66 5.49 1.94
N ALA A 33 17.75 5.78 1.00
CA ALA A 33 18.08 6.13 -0.38
C ALA A 33 17.83 7.60 -0.72
N TYR A 34 17.74 8.48 0.27
CA TYR A 34 17.82 9.93 0.06
C TYR A 34 19.29 10.36 -0.06
N ALA A 35 19.96 9.79 -1.06
CA ALA A 35 21.36 9.97 -1.40
C ALA A 35 21.59 9.47 -2.85
N ASP A 36 22.73 9.82 -3.44
CA ASP A 36 23.09 9.35 -4.80
C ASP A 36 23.31 7.83 -4.86
N TYR A 37 23.68 7.22 -3.73
CA TYR A 37 23.93 5.79 -3.60
C TYR A 37 23.37 5.27 -2.27
N ALA A 38 22.95 4.00 -2.27
CA ALA A 38 22.50 3.31 -1.06
C ALA A 38 23.00 1.86 -1.05
N LEU A 39 23.44 1.39 0.12
CA LEU A 39 23.72 -0.03 0.34
C LEU A 39 22.42 -0.76 0.64
N ALA A 40 22.28 -1.97 0.10
CA ALA A 40 21.10 -2.81 0.33
C ALA A 40 21.49 -4.28 0.43
N PHE A 41 20.74 -5.04 1.24
CA PHE A 41 20.88 -6.48 1.28
C PHE A 41 20.26 -7.09 0.01
N ALA A 42 21.07 -7.75 -0.81
CA ALA A 42 20.65 -8.31 -2.09
C ALA A 42 19.43 -9.27 -1.98
N LYS A 43 19.24 -9.92 -0.82
CA LYS A 43 18.11 -10.81 -0.56
C LYS A 43 16.77 -10.08 -0.34
N TYR A 44 16.79 -8.80 0.01
CA TYR A 44 15.62 -8.00 0.36
C TYR A 44 15.31 -6.89 -0.65
N VAL A 45 16.11 -6.77 -1.71
CA VAL A 45 15.76 -5.94 -2.86
C VAL A 45 14.88 -6.72 -3.83
N VAL A 46 13.90 -6.03 -4.41
CA VAL A 46 13.02 -6.57 -5.44
C VAL A 46 13.33 -5.84 -6.74
N LYS A 47 13.47 -6.60 -7.83
CA LYS A 47 13.71 -6.01 -9.15
C LYS A 47 12.48 -5.23 -9.61
N VAL A 48 12.70 -4.00 -10.07
CA VAL A 48 11.67 -3.24 -10.79
C VAL A 48 11.49 -3.91 -12.17
N PRO A 49 10.26 -4.21 -12.61
CA PRO A 49 10.03 -4.76 -13.95
C PRO A 49 10.53 -3.83 -15.06
N GLU A 50 11.09 -4.39 -16.13
CA GLU A 50 11.74 -3.60 -17.20
C GLU A 50 10.78 -2.63 -17.92
N ASN A 51 9.48 -2.95 -17.93
CA ASN A 51 8.44 -2.16 -18.58
C ASN A 51 7.77 -1.13 -17.65
N VAL A 52 8.28 -0.91 -16.45
CA VAL A 52 7.72 0.05 -15.48
C VAL A 52 8.73 1.17 -15.24
N ASN A 53 8.30 2.41 -15.40
CA ASN A 53 9.14 3.58 -15.10
C ASN A 53 9.59 3.52 -13.62
N PRO A 54 10.89 3.59 -13.32
CA PRO A 54 11.38 3.54 -11.94
C PRO A 54 10.80 4.62 -11.01
N LEU A 55 10.48 5.81 -11.54
CA LEU A 55 9.85 6.88 -10.75
C LEU A 55 8.42 6.51 -10.35
N GLU A 56 7.68 5.83 -11.23
CA GLU A 56 6.34 5.34 -10.94
C GLU A 56 6.36 4.09 -10.05
N ALA A 57 7.42 3.29 -10.14
CA ALA A 57 7.63 2.12 -9.27
C ALA A 57 8.00 2.51 -7.83
N ALA A 58 8.67 3.65 -7.62
CA ALA A 58 9.20 4.04 -6.31
C ALA A 58 8.14 4.05 -5.19
N PRO A 59 6.94 4.65 -5.37
CA PRO A 59 5.86 4.59 -4.37
C PRO A 59 5.36 3.17 -4.07
N LEU A 60 5.48 2.24 -5.03
CA LEU A 60 5.01 0.86 -4.85
C LEU A 60 5.83 0.08 -3.82
N SER A 61 7.08 0.47 -3.60
CA SER A 61 7.99 -0.16 -2.63
C SER A 61 7.60 0.04 -1.15
N CYS A 62 6.68 0.98 -0.88
CA CYS A 62 6.14 1.24 0.45
C CYS A 62 4.62 1.36 0.41
N ALA A 63 4.08 2.44 -0.17
CA ALA A 63 2.64 2.68 -0.20
C ALA A 63 1.92 1.55 -0.94
N GLY A 64 2.39 1.19 -2.13
CA GLY A 64 1.75 0.16 -2.96
C GLY A 64 1.74 -1.21 -2.29
N VAL A 65 2.89 -1.73 -1.86
CA VAL A 65 2.97 -3.04 -1.20
C VAL A 65 2.17 -3.08 0.11
N THR A 66 2.16 -1.98 0.87
CA THR A 66 1.37 -1.86 2.11
C THR A 66 -0.12 -2.01 1.80
N THR A 67 -0.63 -1.24 0.83
CA THR A 67 -2.05 -1.29 0.49
C THR A 67 -2.44 -2.57 -0.23
N TYR A 68 -1.57 -3.12 -1.07
CA TYR A 68 -1.80 -4.42 -1.71
C TYR A 68 -1.96 -5.53 -0.68
N LYS A 69 -1.05 -5.60 0.31
CA LYS A 69 -1.16 -6.59 1.39
C LYS A 69 -2.38 -6.30 2.27
N ALA A 70 -2.71 -5.05 2.56
CA ALA A 70 -3.90 -4.69 3.33
C ALA A 70 -5.19 -5.15 2.63
N VAL A 71 -5.36 -4.87 1.34
CA VAL A 71 -6.50 -5.36 0.54
C VAL A 71 -6.56 -6.89 0.57
N LYS A 72 -5.42 -7.58 0.38
CA LYS A 72 -5.39 -9.04 0.51
C LYS A 72 -5.83 -9.55 1.88
N MET A 73 -5.36 -8.92 2.96
CA MET A 73 -5.68 -9.32 4.34
C MET A 73 -7.11 -8.97 4.75
N SER A 74 -7.71 -7.94 4.17
CA SER A 74 -9.12 -7.60 4.39
C SER A 74 -10.08 -8.69 3.91
N GLY A 75 -9.60 -9.59 3.05
CA GLY A 75 -10.42 -10.62 2.43
C GLY A 75 -11.11 -10.18 1.15
N ALA A 76 -11.06 -8.90 0.76
CA ALA A 76 -11.71 -8.35 -0.42
C ALA A 76 -11.61 -9.23 -1.68
N ARG A 77 -12.77 -9.55 -2.28
CA ARG A 77 -12.96 -10.28 -3.53
C ARG A 77 -13.97 -9.55 -4.43
N SER A 78 -14.22 -10.16 -5.58
CA SER A 78 -15.29 -9.76 -6.49
C SER A 78 -16.61 -9.63 -5.77
N SER A 79 -17.33 -8.53 -6.04
CA SER A 79 -18.63 -8.19 -5.46
C SER A 79 -18.65 -7.79 -3.98
N ASP A 80 -17.53 -7.83 -3.27
CA ASP A 80 -17.46 -7.28 -1.91
C ASP A 80 -17.54 -5.74 -1.96
N LEU A 81 -18.15 -5.15 -0.93
CA LEU A 81 -18.11 -3.71 -0.69
C LEU A 81 -16.91 -3.38 0.21
N VAL A 82 -15.99 -2.56 -0.28
CA VAL A 82 -14.76 -2.17 0.42
C VAL A 82 -14.73 -0.66 0.60
N ALA A 83 -14.68 -0.21 1.85
CA ALA A 83 -14.46 1.19 2.18
C ALA A 83 -12.96 1.49 2.36
N ILE A 84 -12.47 2.53 1.69
CA ILE A 84 -11.11 3.05 1.84
C ILE A 84 -11.21 4.43 2.51
N PHE A 85 -10.80 4.50 3.78
CA PHE A 85 -10.77 5.74 4.55
C PHE A 85 -9.42 6.43 4.39
N GLY A 86 -9.44 7.62 3.79
CA GLY A 86 -8.30 8.48 3.50
C GLY A 86 -7.68 8.19 2.13
N ILE A 87 -7.83 9.11 1.18
CA ILE A 87 -7.35 9.01 -0.22
C ILE A 87 -6.07 9.85 -0.40
N GLY A 88 -5.07 9.53 0.44
CA GLY A 88 -3.73 10.10 0.35
C GLY A 88 -2.77 9.23 -0.49
N GLY A 89 -1.47 9.31 -0.16
CA GLY A 89 -0.43 8.53 -0.84
C GLY A 89 -0.65 7.01 -0.82
N LEU A 90 -1.26 6.47 0.25
CA LEU A 90 -1.66 5.05 0.30
C LEU A 90 -3.05 4.85 -0.33
N GLY A 91 -4.05 5.60 0.13
CA GLY A 91 -5.45 5.36 -0.25
C GLY A 91 -5.72 5.35 -1.74
N HIS A 92 -5.08 6.23 -2.52
CA HIS A 92 -5.27 6.25 -3.97
C HIS A 92 -4.75 4.97 -4.66
N LEU A 93 -3.76 4.27 -4.09
CA LEU A 93 -3.33 2.94 -4.53
C LEU A 93 -4.26 1.85 -4.01
N ALA A 94 -4.75 1.97 -2.77
CA ALA A 94 -5.69 1.02 -2.18
C ALA A 94 -7.00 0.93 -2.98
N VAL A 95 -7.53 2.07 -3.44
CA VAL A 95 -8.70 2.13 -4.35
C VAL A 95 -8.44 1.27 -5.58
N GLN A 96 -7.32 1.49 -6.27
CA GLN A 96 -6.97 0.74 -7.47
C GLN A 96 -6.79 -0.75 -7.19
N TYR A 97 -6.12 -1.14 -6.10
CA TYR A 97 -5.97 -2.55 -5.74
C TYR A 97 -7.28 -3.23 -5.38
N ALA A 98 -8.19 -2.53 -4.68
CA ALA A 98 -9.52 -3.06 -4.38
C ALA A 98 -10.36 -3.22 -5.66
N LYS A 99 -10.27 -2.28 -6.61
CA LYS A 99 -10.90 -2.43 -7.94
C LYS A 99 -10.31 -3.59 -8.73
N ILE A 100 -8.99 -3.77 -8.72
CA ILE A 100 -8.33 -4.93 -9.35
C ILE A 100 -8.78 -6.25 -8.70
N ALA A 101 -9.05 -6.26 -7.39
CA ALA A 101 -9.61 -7.41 -6.69
C ALA A 101 -11.09 -7.69 -7.05
N GLY A 102 -11.74 -6.81 -7.83
CA GLY A 102 -13.12 -6.95 -8.30
C GLY A 102 -14.17 -6.35 -7.36
N SER A 103 -13.77 -5.63 -6.32
CA SER A 103 -14.67 -5.08 -5.32
C SER A 103 -15.40 -3.81 -5.81
N THR A 104 -16.53 -3.53 -5.19
CA THR A 104 -17.17 -2.22 -5.19
C THR A 104 -16.49 -1.37 -4.13
N VAL A 105 -16.00 -0.19 -4.49
CA VAL A 105 -15.14 0.64 -3.64
C VAL A 105 -15.85 1.93 -3.25
N VAL A 106 -15.95 2.17 -1.96
CA VAL A 106 -16.37 3.44 -1.37
C VAL A 106 -15.12 4.18 -0.89
N ALA A 107 -14.87 5.36 -1.43
CA ALA A 107 -13.78 6.21 -1.00
C ALA A 107 -14.28 7.26 0.00
N VAL A 108 -13.67 7.32 1.18
CA VAL A 108 -14.02 8.29 2.21
C VAL A 108 -12.81 9.21 2.44
N ASP A 109 -13.02 10.53 2.38
CA ASP A 109 -12.01 11.53 2.72
C ASP A 109 -12.72 12.80 3.23
N LEU A 110 -11.95 13.80 3.66
CA LEU A 110 -12.45 15.10 4.11
C LEU A 110 -12.29 16.20 3.04
N VAL A 111 -11.56 15.90 1.96
CA VAL A 111 -11.19 16.85 0.90
C VAL A 111 -11.76 16.39 -0.44
N ASP A 112 -12.64 17.21 -1.04
CA ASP A 112 -13.36 16.86 -2.28
C ASP A 112 -12.42 16.57 -3.45
N GLU A 113 -11.31 17.29 -3.58
CA GLU A 113 -10.32 17.03 -4.65
C GLU A 113 -9.77 15.60 -4.61
N LYS A 114 -9.56 15.05 -3.40
CA LYS A 114 -9.10 13.67 -3.23
C LYS A 114 -10.19 12.66 -3.55
N LEU A 115 -11.45 12.99 -3.27
CA LEU A 115 -12.60 12.17 -3.66
C LEU A 115 -12.77 12.15 -5.19
N GLU A 116 -12.58 13.29 -5.85
CA GLU A 116 -12.57 13.37 -7.32
C GLU A 116 -11.40 12.56 -7.93
N LEU A 117 -10.23 12.57 -7.29
CA LEU A 117 -9.15 11.65 -7.65
C LEU A 117 -9.58 10.19 -7.46
N ALA A 118 -10.23 9.83 -6.35
CA ALA A 118 -10.71 8.48 -6.10
C ALA A 118 -11.67 7.99 -7.20
N LYS A 119 -12.63 8.84 -7.63
CA LYS A 119 -13.54 8.54 -8.74
C LYS A 119 -12.78 8.26 -10.03
N LYS A 120 -11.81 9.11 -10.38
CA LYS A 120 -10.96 8.92 -11.57
C LYS A 120 -10.17 7.61 -11.53
N LEU A 121 -9.80 7.16 -10.33
CA LEU A 121 -9.08 5.91 -10.10
C LEU A 121 -10.01 4.68 -9.95
N GLY A 122 -11.32 4.87 -10.08
CA GLY A 122 -12.31 3.80 -10.17
C GLY A 122 -13.14 3.55 -8.92
N ALA A 123 -13.08 4.42 -7.90
CA ALA A 123 -14.04 4.36 -6.79
C ALA A 123 -15.48 4.50 -7.32
N ASP A 124 -16.38 3.61 -6.88
CA ASP A 124 -17.77 3.58 -7.32
C ASP A 124 -18.60 4.63 -6.56
N TYR A 125 -18.24 4.87 -5.29
CA TYR A 125 -18.87 5.87 -4.43
C TYR A 125 -17.81 6.71 -3.72
N THR A 126 -18.19 7.93 -3.38
CA THR A 126 -17.36 8.83 -2.57
C THR A 126 -18.19 9.47 -1.49
N ILE A 127 -17.67 9.53 -0.27
CA ILE A 127 -18.31 10.18 0.86
C ILE A 127 -17.34 11.22 1.42
N ASN A 128 -17.82 12.46 1.57
CA ASN A 128 -17.08 13.47 2.31
C ASN A 128 -17.44 13.39 3.80
N GLY A 129 -16.54 12.81 4.60
CA GLY A 129 -16.76 12.60 6.05
C GLY A 129 -16.83 13.89 6.88
N LYS A 130 -16.64 15.06 6.27
CA LYS A 130 -16.90 16.37 6.89
C LYS A 130 -18.35 16.82 6.71
N ALA A 131 -19.01 16.37 5.64
CA ALA A 131 -20.37 16.76 5.29
C ALA A 131 -21.41 15.84 5.93
N GLU A 132 -21.10 14.56 6.07
CA GLU A 132 -21.99 13.53 6.60
C GLU A 132 -21.21 12.43 7.35
N ASP A 133 -21.90 11.62 8.14
CA ASP A 133 -21.30 10.47 8.81
C ASP A 133 -21.10 9.33 7.80
N PRO A 134 -19.85 8.93 7.50
CA PRO A 134 -19.58 7.90 6.51
C PRO A 134 -19.99 6.48 6.91
N VAL A 135 -20.39 6.25 8.17
CA VAL A 135 -20.93 4.95 8.61
C VAL A 135 -22.42 4.82 8.30
N GLU A 136 -23.16 5.93 8.30
CA GLU A 136 -24.61 5.96 8.06
C GLU A 136 -24.98 6.15 6.58
N ALA A 137 -24.06 6.70 5.77
CA ALA A 137 -24.26 7.05 4.35
C ALA A 137 -24.18 5.86 3.37
#